data_AF-A0A1M5MNM4-F1
#
_entry.id   AF-A0A1M5MNM4-F1
#
_cell.length_a   1.000
_cell.length_b   1.000
_cell.length_c   1.000
_cell.angle_alpha   90.00
_cell.angle_beta   90.00
_cell.angle_gamma   90.00
#
_symmetry.space_group_name_H-M   'P 1'
#
loop_
_entity.id
_entity.type
_entity.pdbx_description
1 polymer ?
#
loop_
_entity_poly.entity_id
_entity_poly.type
_entity_poly.pdbx_seq_one_letter_code
_entity_poly.pdbx_strand_id
1 'polypeptide(L)' 'MVVDIMTSTQEILDRITLHCRERGMAESTFGRVAVNDGKLVARLRDGGTISLKTLERIEAVLSAESDAAA' A
#
# COMPACT_ATOMS: atom_id res chain seq x y z
N MET A 1 18.56 15.17 -0.99
CA MET A 1 17.26 14.65 -1.44
C MET A 1 17.55 13.43 -2.29
N VAL A 2 17.56 12.25 -1.67
CA VAL A 2 17.72 10.98 -2.40
C VAL A 2 16.30 10.48 -2.62
N VAL A 3 15.85 10.49 -3.87
CA VAL A 3 14.64 9.77 -4.28
C VAL A 3 15.03 8.31 -4.38
N ASP A 4 14.66 7.51 -3.38
CA ASP A 4 14.85 6.07 -3.41
C ASP A 4 13.85 5.51 -4.44
N ILE A 5 14.35 5.18 -5.63
CA ILE A 5 13.56 4.64 -6.75
C ILE A 5 13.27 3.14 -6.56
N MET A 6 13.76 2.54 -5.46
CA MET A 6 13.39 1.19 -5.03
C MET A 6 12.47 1.27 -3.81
N THR A 7 11.16 1.40 -4.04
CA THR A 7 10.19 1.33 -2.93
C THR A 7 10.28 -0.04 -2.27
N SER A 8 10.81 -0.09 -1.04
CA SER A 8 10.94 -1.33 -0.30
C SER A 8 9.58 -1.84 0.17
N THR A 9 9.46 -3.16 0.44
CA THR A 9 8.25 -3.72 1.03
C THR A 9 7.85 -2.99 2.32
N GLN A 10 8.82 -2.54 3.12
CA GLN A 10 8.57 -1.79 4.35
C GLN A 10 7.93 -0.44 4.07
N GLU A 11 8.43 0.31 3.08
CA GLU A 11 7.87 1.62 2.72
C GLU A 11 6.43 1.50 2.21
N ILE A 12 6.12 0.44 1.44
CA ILE A 12 4.76 0.15 1.01
C ILE A 12 3.87 -0.14 2.22
N LEU A 13 4.34 -0.98 3.16
CA LEU A 13 3.60 -1.31 4.38
C LEU A 13 3.31 -0.06 5.23
N ASP A 14 4.29 0.84 5.36
CA ASP A 14 4.14 2.07 6.13
C ASP A 14 3.11 3.00 5.48
N ARG A 15 3.15 3.15 4.15
CA ARG A 15 2.16 3.96 3.42
C ARG A 15 0.75 3.37 3.49
N ILE A 16 0.61 2.04 3.37
CA ILE A 16 -0.69 1.37 3.56
C ILE A 16 -1.20 1.61 4.98
N THR A 17 -0.34 1.47 5.98
CA THR A 17 -0.71 1.66 7.40
C THR A 17 -1.18 3.09 7.64
N LEU A 18 -0.46 4.08 7.13
CA LEU A 18 -0.83 5.49 7.25
C LEU A 18 -2.18 5.78 6.59
N HIS A 19 -2.35 5.37 5.32
CA HIS A 19 -3.61 5.53 4.59
C HIS A 19 -4.78 4.90 5.33
N CYS A 20 -4.59 3.68 5.87
CA CYS A 20 -5.64 2.99 6.60
C CYS A 20 -6.03 3.73 7.89
N ARG A 21 -5.04 4.28 8.60
CA ARG A 21 -5.25 5.06 9.83
C ARG A 21 -6.00 6.36 9.55
N GLU A 22 -5.63 7.11 8.51
CA GLU A 22 -6.27 8.37 8.13
C GLU A 22 -7.74 8.16 7.73
N ARG A 23 -8.03 7.03 7.08
CA ARG A 23 -9.37 6.67 6.60
C ARG A 23 -10.21 5.91 7.64
N GLY A 24 -9.64 5.52 8.78
CA GLY A 24 -10.30 4.64 9.75
C GLY A 24 -10.68 3.27 9.18
N MET A 25 -9.92 2.77 8.19
CA MET A 25 -10.20 1.50 7.52
C MET A 25 -9.28 0.39 8.03
N ALA A 26 -9.76 -0.86 8.02
CA ALA A 26 -8.90 -2.00 8.28
C ALA A 26 -7.99 -2.30 7.06
N GLU A 27 -6.75 -2.70 7.31
CA GLU A 27 -5.79 -3.09 6.25
C GLU A 27 -6.28 -4.28 5.41
N SER A 28 -7.03 -5.19 6.00
CA SER A 28 -7.68 -6.29 5.26
C SER A 28 -8.74 -5.77 4.29
N THR A 29 -9.41 -4.67 4.63
CA THR A 29 -10.33 -3.98 3.73
C THR A 29 -9.56 -3.28 2.62
N PHE A 30 -8.46 -2.59 2.94
CA PHE A 30 -7.57 -2.00 1.93
C PHE A 30 -7.12 -3.05 0.91
N GLY A 31 -6.54 -4.17 1.36
CA GLY A 31 -6.05 -5.22 0.47
C GLY A 31 -7.16 -5.81 -0.41
N ARG A 32 -8.37 -5.97 0.14
CA ARG A 32 -9.54 -6.42 -0.63
C ARG A 32 -9.97 -5.42 -1.69
N VAL A 33 -10.00 -4.13 -1.38
CA VAL A 33 -10.42 -3.08 -2.33
C VAL A 33 -9.35 -2.84 -3.40
N ALA A 34 -8.08 -2.74 -3.00
CA ALA A 34 -6.98 -2.40 -3.89
C ALA A 34 -6.65 -3.52 -4.89
N VAL A 35 -6.62 -4.78 -4.40
CA VAL A 35 -6.09 -5.90 -5.19
C VAL A 35 -6.92 -7.19 -5.08
N ASN A 36 -8.09 -7.15 -4.44
CA ASN A 36 -8.93 -8.31 -4.15
C ASN A 36 -8.26 -9.35 -3.23
N ASP A 37 -7.39 -8.90 -2.33
CA ASP A 37 -6.70 -9.78 -1.38
C ASP A 37 -6.58 -9.17 0.02
N GLY A 38 -7.49 -9.57 0.91
CA GLY A 38 -7.50 -9.10 2.30
C GLY A 38 -6.38 -9.63 3.19
N LYS A 39 -5.53 -10.54 2.69
CA LYS A 39 -4.36 -11.07 3.41
C LYS A 39 -3.04 -10.49 2.90
N LEU A 40 -3.09 -9.60 1.91
CA LEU A 40 -1.92 -8.99 1.28
C LEU A 40 -0.95 -8.42 2.33
N VAL A 41 -1.44 -7.54 3.20
CA VAL A 41 -0.61 -6.81 4.17
C VAL A 41 0.04 -7.75 5.18
N ALA A 42 -0.71 -8.74 5.68
CA ALA A 42 -0.17 -9.76 6.57
C ALA A 42 0.97 -10.55 5.90
N ARG A 43 0.77 -11.02 4.65
CA ARG A 43 1.82 -11.74 3.92
C ARG A 43 3.05 -10.88 3.65
N LEU A 44 2.88 -9.60 3.35
CA LEU A 44 4.00 -8.68 3.16
C LEU A 44 4.80 -8.50 4.46
N ARG A 45 4.14 -8.42 5.62
CA ARG A 45 4.81 -8.39 6.94
C ARG A 45 5.55 -9.69 7.25
N ASP A 46 5.06 -10.81 6.76
CA ASP A 46 5.70 -12.12 6.89
C ASP A 46 6.86 -12.33 5.89
N GLY A 47 7.28 -11.27 5.16
CA GLY A 47 8.38 -11.34 4.17
C GLY A 47 7.95 -11.82 2.78
N GLY A 48 6.66 -11.87 2.51
CA GLY A 48 6.12 -12.19 1.20
C GLY A 48 6.47 -11.15 0.15
N THR A 49 6.54 -11.58 -1.11
CA THR A 49 6.76 -10.72 -2.27
C THR A 49 5.46 -10.45 -3.01
N ILE A 50 5.46 -9.40 -3.84
CA ILE A 50 4.33 -9.04 -4.71
C ILE A 50 4.82 -8.85 -6.14
N SER A 51 3.91 -9.00 -7.10
CA SER A 51 4.19 -8.67 -8.50
C SER A 51 4.17 -7.16 -8.72
N LEU A 52 4.86 -6.68 -9.76
CA LEU A 52 4.81 -5.28 -10.19
C LEU A 52 3.37 -4.80 -10.44
N LYS A 53 2.53 -5.63 -11.06
CA LYS A 53 1.09 -5.32 -11.25
C LYS A 53 0.33 -5.11 -9.93
N THR A 54 0.73 -5.81 -8.88
CA THR A 54 0.12 -5.63 -7.55
C THR A 54 0.62 -4.33 -6.93
N LEU A 55 1.92 -4.04 -7.07
CA LEU A 55 2.50 -2.77 -6.65
C LEU A 55 1.81 -1.58 -7.33
N GLU A 56 1.64 -1.59 -8.65
CA GLU A 56 0.95 -0.54 -9.41
C GLU A 56 -0.47 -0.26 -8.89
N ARG A 57 -1.22 -1.31 -8.53
CA ARG A 57 -2.58 -1.15 -7.97
C ARG A 57 -2.57 -0.57 -6.57
N ILE A 58 -1.62 -0.99 -5.73
CA ILE A 58 -1.41 -0.40 -4.40
C ILE A 58 -1.09 1.08 -4.56
N GLU A 59 -0.13 1.42 -5.43
CA GLU A 59 0.28 2.79 -5.71
C GLU A 59 -0.87 3.64 -6.23
N ALA A 60 -1.72 3.11 -7.13
CA ALA A 60 -2.88 3.82 -7.63
C ALA A 60 -3.86 4.22 -6.52
N VAL A 61 -4.10 3.34 -5.54
CA VAL A 61 -4.96 3.64 -4.39
C VAL A 61 -4.31 4.67 -3.46
N LEU A 62 -3.00 4.56 -3.23
CA LEU A 62 -2.26 5.48 -2.37
C LEU A 62 -2.02 6.86 -3.01
N SER A 63 -1.93 6.94 -4.34
CA SER A 63 -1.62 8.17 -5.09
C SER A 63 -2.86 9.02 -5.37
N ALA A 64 -4.04 8.40 -5.48
CA ALA A 64 -5.32 9.10 -5.62
C ALA A 64 -5.61 10.07 -4.45
N GLU A 65 -4.85 9.99 -3.37
CA GLU A 65 -4.95 10.83 -2.17
C GLU A 65 -4.01 12.04 -2.19
N SER A 66 -2.88 11.97 -2.91
CA SER A 66 -1.86 13.01 -2.85
C SER A 66 -2.27 14.29 -3.61
N ASP A 67 -3.31 14.20 -4.45
CA ASP A 67 -3.85 15.31 -5.25
C ASP A 67 -5.03 16.03 -4.55
N ALA A 68 -5.56 15.48 -3.45
CA ALA A 68 -6.68 16.07 -2.70
C ALA A 68 -6.22 17.05 -1.59
N ALA A 69 -4.90 17.16 -1.37
CA ALA A 69 -4.29 18.03 -0.37
C ALA A 69 -3.39 19.13 -0.96
N ALA A 70 -3.44 19.34 -2.29
CA ALA A 70 -2.70 20.37 -3.01
C ALA A 70 -3.60 21.56 -3.41
#